data_AF-A0A2W5QM52-F1
#
_entry.id   AF-A0A2W5QM52-F1
#
_cell.length_a   1.000
_cell.length_b   1.000
_cell.length_c   1.000
_cell.angle_alpha   90.00
_cell.angle_beta   90.00
_cell.angle_gamma   90.00
#
_symmetry.space_group_name_H-M   'P 1'
#
loop_
_entity.id
_entity.type
_entity.pdbx_description
1 polymer ?
#
loop_
_entity_poly.entity_id
_entity_poly.type
_entity_poly.pdbx_seq_one_letter_code
_entity_poly.pdbx_strand_id
1 'polypeptide(L)'
;MALPRRIPKQRNRSERWRSQAHCKFVGSHECIVPGCQNRPIEVAHVRAGSDAGMGRKPSDWFTVSMCRDHHAEQHRIGEGPFERAHRIDLHALAAEFAAESPKAAQIRIEQQERRHG
;
A
#
# COMPACT_ATOMS: atom_id res chain seq x y z
N MET A 1 2.18 40.13 3.04
CA MET A 1 0.73 39.88 3.23
C MET A 1 0.56 38.50 3.84
N ALA A 2 -0.29 38.35 4.86
CA ALA A 2 -0.54 37.05 5.50
C ALA A 2 -1.62 36.29 4.73
N LEU A 3 -1.46 34.96 4.62
CA LEU A 3 -2.48 34.11 4.03
C LEU A 3 -3.74 34.07 4.92
N PRO A 4 -4.95 33.96 4.33
CA PRO A 4 -6.18 33.82 5.09
C PRO A 4 -6.26 32.46 5.82
N ARG A 5 -7.15 32.37 6.81
CA ARG A 5 -7.39 31.13 7.58
C ARG A 5 -7.85 30.00 6.65
N ARG A 6 -7.31 28.80 6.86
CA ARG A 6 -7.72 27.60 6.11
C ARG A 6 -9.13 27.17 6.53
N ILE A 7 -9.94 26.76 5.55
CA ILE A 7 -11.23 26.11 5.81
C ILE A 7 -10.95 24.66 6.24
N PRO A 8 -11.45 24.20 7.40
CA PRO A 8 -11.29 22.81 7.81
C PRO A 8 -12.13 21.90 6.90
N LYS A 9 -11.48 20.94 6.24
CA LYS A 9 -12.17 19.90 5.47
C LYS A 9 -12.71 18.83 6.44
N GLN A 10 -13.99 18.53 6.37
CA GLN A 10 -14.55 17.39 7.12
C GLN A 10 -13.93 16.07 6.62
N ARG A 11 -13.53 15.20 7.54
CA ARG A 11 -12.93 13.91 7.22
C ARG A 11 -14.02 12.97 6.68
N ASN A 12 -13.95 12.63 5.40
CA ASN A 12 -14.83 11.61 4.82
C ASN A 12 -14.27 10.22 5.17
N ARG A 13 -14.93 9.50 6.07
CA ARG A 13 -14.48 8.17 6.53
C ARG A 13 -14.49 7.09 5.43
N SER A 14 -15.21 7.30 4.33
CA SER A 14 -15.20 6.40 3.17
C SER A 14 -14.03 6.64 2.20
N GLU A 15 -13.28 7.73 2.40
CA GLU A 15 -12.08 8.02 1.61
C GLU A 15 -10.96 7.03 1.97
N ARG A 16 -10.24 6.53 0.96
CA ARG A 16 -9.08 5.66 1.19
C ARG A 16 -8.03 6.41 2.01
N TRP A 17 -7.32 5.71 2.89
CA TRP A 17 -6.22 6.31 3.63
C TRP A 17 -5.01 6.48 2.70
N ARG A 18 -4.35 7.65 2.77
CA ARG A 18 -3.23 8.01 1.90
C ARG A 18 -2.08 8.54 2.72
N SER A 19 -0.86 8.12 2.41
CA SER A 19 0.33 8.57 3.12
C SER A 19 1.57 8.52 2.26
N GLN A 20 2.07 9.70 1.88
CA GLN A 20 3.34 9.80 1.16
C GLN A 20 4.51 9.26 1.99
N ALA A 21 4.47 9.42 3.32
CA ALA A 21 5.51 8.90 4.20
C ALA A 21 5.56 7.37 4.19
N HIS A 22 4.39 6.71 4.17
CA HIS A 22 4.31 5.26 4.03
C HIS A 22 4.80 4.81 2.64
N CYS A 23 4.33 5.43 1.56
CA CYS A 23 4.77 5.07 0.21
C CYS A 23 6.28 5.27 0.00
N LYS A 24 6.88 6.32 0.57
CA LYS A 24 8.34 6.53 0.53
C LYS A 24 9.09 5.43 1.28
N PHE A 25 8.58 5.03 2.44
CA PHE A 25 9.12 3.90 3.21
C PHE A 25 9.02 2.58 2.43
N VAL A 26 7.87 2.27 1.83
CA VAL A 26 7.73 1.07 0.99
C VAL A 26 8.70 1.10 -0.19
N GLY A 27 8.75 2.22 -0.92
CA GLY A 27 9.63 2.38 -2.08
C GLY A 27 11.14 2.41 -1.76
N SER A 28 11.55 2.45 -0.49
CA SER A 28 12.96 2.36 -0.10
C SER A 28 13.46 0.94 0.17
N HIS A 29 12.58 -0.06 0.14
CA HIS A 29 12.94 -1.48 0.32
C HIS A 29 13.27 -2.14 -1.02
N GLU A 30 13.96 -3.28 -0.99
CA GLU A 30 14.17 -4.09 -2.19
C GLU A 30 12.86 -4.72 -2.69
N CYS A 31 12.89 -5.36 -3.85
CA CYS A 31 11.73 -6.08 -4.35
C CYS A 31 11.37 -7.23 -3.39
N ILE A 32 10.07 -7.40 -3.09
CA ILE A 32 9.60 -8.50 -2.25
C ILE A 32 9.82 -9.91 -2.83
N VAL A 33 10.12 -10.02 -4.13
CA VAL A 33 10.39 -11.33 -4.74
C VAL A 33 11.75 -11.84 -4.24
N PRO A 34 11.81 -13.02 -3.60
CA PRO A 34 13.03 -13.52 -2.99
C PRO A 34 14.22 -13.55 -3.95
N GLY A 35 15.34 -12.96 -3.53
CA GLY A 35 16.57 -12.90 -4.33
C GLY A 35 16.57 -11.87 -5.47
N CYS A 36 15.49 -11.10 -5.66
CA CYS A 36 15.44 -10.06 -6.69
C CYS A 36 16.17 -8.80 -6.25
N GLN A 37 17.17 -8.38 -7.04
CA GLN A 37 17.94 -7.15 -6.81
C GLN A 37 17.62 -6.07 -7.85
N ASN A 38 16.65 -6.29 -8.74
CA ASN A 38 16.32 -5.35 -9.82
C ASN A 38 15.86 -4.00 -9.27
N ARG A 39 16.14 -2.95 -10.04
CA ARG A 39 15.78 -1.54 -9.78
C ARG A 39 15.28 -0.91 -11.08
N PRO A 40 14.48 0.18 -11.04
CA PRO A 40 13.98 0.87 -9.85
C PRO A 40 12.89 0.10 -9.10
N ILE A 41 12.66 0.47 -7.84
CA ILE A 41 11.56 -0.03 -7.01
C ILE A 41 10.35 0.91 -7.12
N GLU A 42 9.18 0.32 -7.26
CA GLU A 42 7.88 0.95 -7.34
C GLU A 42 7.02 0.52 -6.15
N VAL A 43 6.04 1.36 -5.81
CA VAL A 43 5.04 1.07 -4.77
C VAL A 43 3.85 0.41 -5.44
N ALA A 44 3.72 -0.91 -5.29
CA ALA A 44 2.65 -1.70 -5.86
C ALA A 44 1.48 -1.82 -4.88
N HIS A 45 0.25 -1.53 -5.33
CA HIS A 45 -0.96 -1.71 -4.52
C HIS A 45 -1.49 -3.14 -4.66
N VAL A 46 -1.67 -3.82 -3.52
CA VAL A 46 -2.34 -5.12 -3.41
C VAL A 46 -3.85 -4.91 -3.36
N ARG A 47 -4.59 -5.48 -4.29
CA ARG A 47 -6.03 -5.26 -4.47
C ARG A 47 -6.87 -6.37 -3.87
N ALA A 48 -6.46 -7.63 -4.01
CA ALA A 48 -7.13 -8.77 -3.41
C ALA A 48 -7.16 -8.61 -1.88
N GLY A 49 -8.33 -8.83 -1.28
CA GLY A 49 -8.52 -8.68 0.17
C GLY A 49 -8.43 -7.24 0.71
N SER A 50 -8.29 -6.23 -0.16
CA SER A 50 -8.15 -4.83 0.25
C SER A 50 -9.48 -4.13 0.57
N ASP A 51 -9.41 -2.88 1.01
CA ASP A 51 -10.57 -2.01 1.28
C ASP A 51 -11.12 -1.30 0.02
N ALA A 52 -10.65 -1.67 -1.17
CA ALA A 52 -11.13 -1.12 -2.43
C ALA A 52 -12.22 -2.00 -3.05
N GLY A 53 -13.40 -1.40 -3.26
CA GLY A 53 -14.38 -1.90 -4.25
C GLY A 53 -13.89 -1.73 -5.69
N MET A 54 -14.66 -2.27 -6.64
CA MET A 54 -14.34 -2.24 -8.07
C MET A 54 -14.03 -0.81 -8.56
N GLY A 55 -12.91 -0.64 -9.28
CA GLY A 55 -12.50 0.65 -9.86
C GLY A 55 -11.84 1.65 -8.88
N ARG A 56 -11.71 1.33 -7.58
CA ARG A 56 -11.02 2.19 -6.61
C ARG A 56 -9.59 1.73 -6.35
N LYS A 57 -8.72 2.65 -5.93
CA LYS A 57 -7.39 2.31 -5.39
C LYS A 57 -7.53 1.93 -3.92
N PRO A 58 -6.85 0.88 -3.46
CA PRO A 58 -6.75 0.55 -2.03
C PRO A 58 -6.16 1.71 -1.22
N SER A 59 -6.37 1.67 0.09
CA SER A 59 -5.59 2.48 1.02
C SER A 59 -4.10 2.20 0.87
N ASP A 60 -3.26 3.22 1.08
CA ASP A 60 -1.82 3.09 0.84
C ASP A 60 -1.15 2.05 1.77
N TRP A 61 -1.78 1.64 2.88
CA TRP A 61 -1.27 0.54 3.72
C TRP A 61 -1.40 -0.85 3.07
N PHE A 62 -2.10 -0.99 1.94
CA PHE A 62 -2.09 -2.20 1.10
C PHE A 62 -1.04 -2.08 0.00
N THR A 63 0.18 -1.67 0.36
CA THR A 63 1.27 -1.53 -0.62
C THR A 63 2.49 -2.35 -0.26
N VAL A 64 3.20 -2.79 -1.30
CA VAL A 64 4.44 -3.58 -1.22
C VAL A 64 5.49 -3.01 -2.17
N SER A 65 6.76 -3.33 -1.93
CA SER A 65 7.88 -2.92 -2.77
C SER A 65 8.13 -3.91 -3.91
N MET A 66 8.10 -3.44 -5.16
CA MET A 66 8.37 -4.29 -6.32
C MET A 66 9.31 -3.61 -7.30
N CYS A 67 10.21 -4.37 -7.93
CA CYS A 67 10.89 -3.83 -9.11
C CYS A 67 9.90 -3.66 -10.27
N ARG A 68 10.25 -2.82 -11.24
CA ARG A 68 9.40 -2.57 -12.42
C ARG A 68 8.98 -3.86 -13.15
N ASP A 69 9.88 -4.83 -13.27
CA ASP A 69 9.62 -6.08 -14.00
C ASP A 69 8.58 -6.95 -13.28
N HIS A 70 8.74 -7.16 -11.97
CA HIS A 70 7.80 -7.93 -11.16
C HIS A 70 6.47 -7.19 -10.97
N HIS A 71 6.49 -5.87 -10.88
CA HIS A 71 5.24 -5.09 -10.84
C HIS A 71 4.46 -5.21 -12.16
N ALA A 72 5.15 -5.15 -13.31
CA ALA A 72 4.55 -5.37 -14.61
C ALA A 72 4.06 -6.83 -14.77
N GLU A 73 4.83 -7.80 -14.28
CA GLU A 73 4.42 -9.20 -14.24
C GLU A 73 3.13 -9.38 -13.42
N GLN A 74 3.07 -8.84 -12.20
CA GLN A 74 1.89 -8.90 -11.34
C GLN A 74 0.66 -8.33 -12.07
N HIS A 75 0.80 -7.21 -12.78
CA HIS A 75 -0.27 -6.65 -13.60
C HIS A 75 -0.69 -7.57 -14.75
N ARG A 76 0.26 -8.24 -15.39
CA ARG A 76 0.02 -9.12 -16.55
C ARG A 76 -0.66 -10.43 -16.16
N ILE A 77 -0.23 -11.07 -15.08
CA ILE A 77 -0.71 -12.41 -14.69
C ILE A 77 -1.74 -12.39 -13.55
N GLY A 78 -1.90 -11.25 -12.88
CA GLY A 78 -2.76 -11.10 -11.70
C GLY A 78 -2.07 -11.53 -10.40
N GLU A 79 -2.61 -11.07 -9.27
CA GLU A 79 -2.02 -11.24 -7.93
C GLU A 79 -1.92 -12.71 -7.50
N GLY A 80 -3.01 -13.50 -7.63
CA GLY A 80 -3.00 -14.91 -7.20
C GLY A 80 -1.99 -15.78 -7.97
N PRO A 81 -1.91 -15.73 -9.31
CA PRO A 81 -0.86 -16.41 -10.06
C PRO A 81 0.56 -15.92 -9.72
N PHE A 82 0.73 -14.62 -9.47
CA PHE A 82 2.01 -14.04 -9.06
C PHE A 82 2.48 -14.56 -7.70
N GLU A 83 1.59 -14.58 -6.71
CA GLU A 83 1.84 -15.17 -5.38
C GLU A 83 2.30 -16.62 -5.48
N ARG A 84 1.62 -17.44 -6.29
CA ARG A 84 2.00 -18.85 -6.50
C ARG A 84 3.35 -18.99 -7.21
N ALA A 85 3.63 -18.16 -8.21
CA ALA A 85 4.88 -18.22 -8.97
C ALA A 85 6.10 -17.91 -8.08
N HIS A 86 5.97 -16.90 -7.21
CA HIS A 86 7.07 -16.41 -6.37
C HIS A 86 7.04 -16.94 -4.93
N ARG A 87 6.01 -17.73 -4.57
CA ARG A 87 5.78 -18.29 -3.23
C ARG A 87 5.73 -17.24 -2.13
N ILE A 88 4.96 -16.18 -2.38
CA ILE A 88 4.75 -15.06 -1.45
C ILE A 88 3.27 -14.87 -1.16
N ASP A 89 2.97 -14.17 -0.07
CA ASP A 89 1.62 -13.68 0.28
C ASP A 89 1.65 -12.15 0.25
N LEU A 90 1.01 -11.55 -0.76
CA LEU A 90 1.04 -10.11 -0.98
C LEU A 90 0.32 -9.36 0.15
N HIS A 91 -0.77 -9.92 0.65
CA HIS A 91 -1.57 -9.29 1.69
C HIS A 91 -0.84 -9.33 3.04
N ALA A 92 -0.19 -10.45 3.37
CA ALA A 92 0.66 -10.56 4.57
C ALA A 92 1.86 -9.60 4.50
N LEU A 93 2.56 -9.54 3.36
CA LEU A 93 3.67 -8.62 3.17
C LEU A 93 3.23 -7.14 3.28
N ALA A 94 2.08 -6.78 2.71
CA ALA A 94 1.52 -5.44 2.89
C ALA A 94 1.23 -5.13 4.36
N ALA A 95 0.75 -6.11 5.14
CA ALA A 95 0.53 -5.96 6.57
C ALA A 95 1.86 -5.76 7.35
N GLU A 96 2.94 -6.44 6.96
CA GLU A 96 4.28 -6.23 7.52
C GLU A 96 4.80 -4.81 7.21
N PHE A 97 4.69 -4.35 5.95
CA PHE A 97 5.04 -2.96 5.60
C PHE A 97 4.22 -1.95 6.40
N ALA A 98 2.94 -2.21 6.61
CA ALA A 98 2.07 -1.34 7.41
C ALA A 98 2.51 -1.31 8.89
N ALA A 99 2.93 -2.45 9.44
CA ALA A 99 3.35 -2.59 10.83
C ALA A 99 4.69 -1.90 11.13
N GLU A 100 5.64 -1.96 10.18
CA GLU A 100 6.98 -1.35 10.27
C GLU A 100 7.02 0.10 9.78
N SER A 101 5.92 0.59 9.21
CA SER A 101 5.85 1.94 8.66
C SER A 101 6.15 3.02 9.72
N PRO A 102 6.77 4.15 9.34
CA PRO A 102 6.82 5.36 10.19
C PRO A 102 5.42 5.93 10.52
N LYS A 103 4.36 5.39 9.90
CA LYS A 103 2.96 5.71 10.19
C LYS A 103 2.18 4.56 10.83
N ALA A 104 2.85 3.52 11.35
CA ALA A 104 2.20 2.33 11.88
C ALA A 104 1.14 2.64 12.96
N ALA A 105 1.42 3.53 13.91
CA ALA A 105 0.45 3.94 14.93
C ALA A 105 -0.83 4.55 14.31
N GLN A 106 -0.67 5.42 13.31
CA GLN A 106 -1.78 6.02 12.59
C GLN A 106 -2.56 4.97 11.78
N ILE A 107 -1.85 4.07 11.10
CA ILE A 107 -2.46 2.98 10.33
C ILE A 107 -3.31 2.09 11.24
N ARG A 108 -2.80 1.70 12.43
CA ARG A 108 -3.53 0.89 13.40
C ARG A 108 -4.83 1.55 13.85
N ILE A 109 -4.79 2.85 14.18
CA ILE A 109 -5.98 3.62 14.56
C ILE A 109 -7.01 3.61 13.41
N GLU A 110 -6.57 3.95 12.20
CA GLU A 110 -7.46 4.00 11.02
C GLU A 110 -8.05 2.63 10.65
N GLN A 111 -7.28 1.55 10.80
CA GLN A 111 -7.77 0.18 10.60
C GLN A 111 -8.79 -0.24 11.67
N GLN A 112 -8.56 0.11 12.95
CA GLN A 112 -9.51 -0.14 14.03
C GLN A 112 -10.81 0.63 13.80
N GLU A 113 -10.74 1.93 13.48
CA GLU A 113 -11.92 2.75 13.19
C GLU A 113 -12.77 2.17 12.04
N ARG A 114 -12.15 1.59 11.00
CA ARG A 114 -12.85 0.99 9.86
C ARG A 114 -13.40 -0.41 10.10
N ARG A 115 -12.85 -1.15 11.07
CA ARG A 115 -13.37 -2.48 11.46
C ARG A 115 -14.61 -2.38 12.35
N HIS A 116 -14.72 -1.30 13.13
CA HIS A 116 -15.78 -1.09 14.12
C HIS A 116 -16.87 -0.09 13.69
N GLY A 117 -16.76 0.50 12.50
CA GLY A 117 -17.75 1.44 11.94
C GLY A 117 -18.40 0.86 10.69
#